data_AF-A0A836VIM0-F1
#
_entry.id   AF-A0A836VIM0-F1
#
_cell.length_a   1.000
_cell.length_b   1.000
_cell.length_c   1.000
_cell.angle_alpha   90.00
_cell.angle_beta   90.00
_cell.angle_gamma   90.00
#
_symmetry.space_group_name_H-M   'P 1'
#
loop_
_entity.id
_entity.type
_entity.pdbx_description
1 polymer ?
#
loop_
_entity_poly.entity_id
_entity_poly.type
_entity_poly.pdbx_seq_one_letter_code
_entity_poly.pdbx_strand_id
1 'polypeptide(L)'
;LLEDFGVIFNSLFTITNMPIKRFLFDLKHAGKLEEYMALLVDSFNDRTVEGVMCRSLLSIGWEGTIYDCDFNQMLELPVPRRQRTIWDIQSLETFGRGPIATADHCFGCTAGAGSSCGGQLE
;
A
#
# COMPACT_ATOMS: atom_id res chain seq x y z
N LEU A 1 30.01 -4.60 -14.06
CA LEU A 1 29.13 -3.39 -13.93
C LEU A 1 29.94 -2.11 -13.79
N LEU A 2 30.76 -1.97 -12.73
CA LEU A 2 31.65 -0.80 -12.61
C LEU A 2 32.77 -0.81 -13.66
N GLU A 3 33.53 -1.90 -13.76
CA GLU A 3 34.65 -1.99 -14.69
C GLU A 3 34.19 -2.01 -16.17
N ASP A 4 33.10 -2.70 -16.46
CA ASP A 4 32.61 -2.85 -17.84
C ASP A 4 31.71 -1.68 -18.30
N PHE A 5 31.01 -1.01 -17.38
CA PHE A 5 29.94 -0.05 -17.71
C PHE A 5 29.92 1.21 -16.82
N GLY A 6 30.83 1.38 -15.87
CA GLY A 6 30.86 2.53 -14.97
C GLY A 6 29.71 2.60 -13.96
N VAL A 7 28.92 1.53 -13.78
CA VAL A 7 27.76 1.53 -12.87
C VAL A 7 28.20 1.25 -11.43
N ILE A 8 27.95 2.21 -10.53
CA ILE A 8 28.19 2.12 -9.08
C ILE A 8 26.86 2.02 -8.31
N PHE A 9 26.88 1.26 -7.21
CA PHE A 9 25.79 1.23 -6.25
C PHE A 9 25.77 2.55 -5.46
N ASN A 10 24.61 3.20 -5.37
CA ASN A 10 24.46 4.51 -4.72
C ASN A 10 23.53 4.48 -3.50
N SER A 11 22.45 3.69 -3.54
CA SER A 11 21.38 3.73 -2.54
C SER A 11 20.70 2.36 -2.43
N LEU A 12 20.37 1.98 -1.19
CA LEU A 12 19.55 0.80 -0.90
C LEU A 12 18.13 1.23 -0.56
N PHE A 13 17.16 0.72 -1.31
CA PHE A 13 15.74 0.89 -1.01
C PHE A 13 15.18 -0.41 -0.46
N THR A 14 14.55 -0.36 0.71
CA THR A 14 13.85 -1.49 1.32
C THR A 14 12.35 -1.23 1.26
N ILE A 15 11.59 -2.23 0.80
CA ILE A 15 10.13 -2.13 0.69
C ILE A 15 9.52 -3.32 1.44
N THR A 16 8.56 -3.03 2.31
CA THR A 16 7.82 -4.05 3.05
C THR A 16 6.89 -4.81 2.11
N ASN A 17 7.00 -6.14 2.09
CA ASN A 17 6.09 -7.00 1.33
C ASN A 17 4.69 -6.98 1.95
N MET A 18 3.67 -6.68 1.14
CA MET A 18 2.30 -6.71 1.64
C MET A 18 1.81 -8.14 1.87
N PRO A 19 1.22 -8.46 3.04
CA PRO A 19 0.72 -9.80 3.36
C PRO A 19 -0.61 -10.10 2.64
N ILE A 20 -0.60 -10.05 1.30
CA ILE A 20 -1.77 -10.29 0.44
C ILE A 20 -1.48 -11.38 -0.60
N LYS A 21 -2.55 -12.00 -1.13
CA LYS A 21 -2.53 -12.99 -2.21
C LYS A 21 -1.39 -14.01 -2.09
N ARG A 22 -0.41 -13.98 -3.00
CA ARG A 22 0.68 -14.97 -3.05
C ARG A 22 1.51 -14.99 -1.77
N PHE A 23 1.95 -13.84 -1.30
CA PHE A 23 2.80 -13.79 -0.10
C PHE A 23 2.02 -14.19 1.16
N LEU A 24 0.74 -13.82 1.24
CA LEU A 24 -0.15 -14.31 2.30
C LEU A 24 -0.25 -15.85 2.31
N PHE A 25 -0.37 -16.46 1.13
CA PHE A 25 -0.43 -17.92 1.00
C PHE A 25 0.87 -18.57 1.44
N ASP A 26 2.02 -18.01 1.03
CA ASP A 26 3.34 -18.49 1.44
C ASP A 26 3.53 -18.39 2.96
N LEU A 27 3.11 -17.27 3.58
CA LEU A 27 3.14 -17.10 5.04
C LEU A 27 2.27 -18.13 5.77
N LYS A 28 1.06 -18.40 5.28
CA LYS A 28 0.16 -19.40 5.85
C LYS A 28 0.76 -20.80 5.74
N HIS A 29 1.29 -21.16 4.57
CA HIS A 29 1.93 -22.46 4.35
C HIS A 29 3.16 -22.66 5.25
N ALA A 30 3.90 -21.59 5.53
CA ALA A 30 5.03 -21.63 6.44
C ALA A 30 4.63 -21.56 7.93
N GLY A 31 3.35 -21.36 8.27
CA GLY A 31 2.91 -21.14 9.66
C GLY A 31 3.45 -19.85 10.28
N LYS A 32 3.72 -18.83 9.48
CA LYS A 32 4.38 -17.56 9.87
C LYS A 32 3.47 -16.34 9.81
N LEU A 33 2.18 -16.52 9.49
CA LEU A 33 1.29 -15.39 9.28
C LEU A 33 1.10 -14.57 10.56
N GLU A 34 0.81 -15.20 11.69
CA GLU A 34 0.60 -14.46 12.94
C GLU A 34 1.86 -13.69 13.36
N GLU A 35 3.03 -14.33 13.28
CA GLU A 35 4.33 -13.70 13.59
C GLU A 35 4.58 -12.49 12.68
N TYR A 36 4.35 -12.64 11.37
CA TYR A 36 4.56 -11.56 10.41
C TYR A 36 3.61 -10.38 10.64
N MET A 37 2.33 -10.66 10.89
CA MET A 37 1.35 -9.62 11.20
C MET A 37 1.69 -8.89 12.51
N ALA A 38 2.12 -9.61 13.55
CA ALA A 38 2.57 -9.02 14.81
C ALA A 38 3.76 -8.07 14.57
N LEU A 39 4.76 -8.50 13.77
CA LEU A 39 5.89 -7.64 13.41
C LEU A 39 5.43 -6.33 12.73
N LEU A 40 4.47 -6.40 11.80
CA LEU A 40 3.96 -5.20 11.12
C LEU A 40 3.23 -4.25 12.08
N VAL A 41 2.45 -4.79 13.00
CA VAL A 41 1.73 -4.02 14.03
C VAL A 41 2.71 -3.38 15.01
N ASP A 42 3.67 -4.16 15.53
CA ASP A 42 4.69 -3.69 16.47
C ASP A 42 5.61 -2.64 15.85
N SER A 43 5.81 -2.72 14.52
CA SER A 43 6.61 -1.77 13.75
C SER A 43 5.80 -0.56 13.25
N PHE A 44 4.53 -0.42 13.62
CA PHE A 44 3.70 0.71 13.19
C PHE A 44 4.35 2.05 13.54
N ASN A 45 4.45 2.93 12.54
CA ASN A 45 5.03 4.26 12.68
C ASN A 45 4.03 5.31 12.18
N ASP A 46 3.47 6.08 13.10
CA ASP A 46 2.50 7.14 12.84
C ASP A 46 3.01 8.22 11.88
N ARG A 47 4.32 8.50 11.88
CA ARG A 47 4.95 9.48 10.99
C ARG A 47 4.85 9.11 9.52
N THR A 48 4.71 7.81 9.22
CA THR A 48 4.57 7.34 7.84
C THR A 48 3.17 7.59 7.29
N VAL A 49 2.17 7.79 8.15
CA VAL A 49 0.77 7.93 7.77
C VAL A 49 0.57 9.11 6.82
N GLU A 50 1.25 10.24 7.04
CA GLU A 50 1.13 11.40 6.14
C GLU A 50 1.69 11.11 4.74
N GLY A 51 2.64 10.19 4.62
CA GLY A 51 3.31 9.84 3.36
C GLY A 51 2.69 8.67 2.60
N VAL A 52 1.62 8.02 3.10
CA VAL A 52 1.03 6.88 2.40
C VAL A 52 0.29 7.31 1.12
N MET A 53 0.45 6.51 0.08
CA MET A 53 -0.06 6.83 -1.27
C MET A 53 -1.59 6.99 -1.32
N CYS A 54 -2.35 6.26 -0.50
CA CYS A 54 -3.82 6.31 -0.50
C CYS A 54 -4.41 7.65 -0.02
N ARG A 55 -3.58 8.59 0.45
CA ARG A 55 -4.00 9.96 0.79
C ARG A 55 -4.07 10.88 -0.43
N SER A 56 -3.31 10.58 -1.48
CA SER A 56 -3.17 11.45 -2.65
C SER A 56 -3.50 10.74 -3.97
N LEU A 57 -3.54 9.41 -3.97
CA LEU A 57 -3.76 8.57 -5.14
C LEU A 57 -4.98 7.66 -4.93
N LEU A 58 -5.61 7.31 -6.05
CA LEU A 58 -6.68 6.32 -6.14
C LEU A 58 -6.29 5.26 -7.16
N SER A 59 -6.79 4.04 -6.99
CA SER A 59 -6.71 3.00 -8.02
C SER A 59 -8.07 2.79 -8.66
N ILE A 60 -8.09 2.65 -9.99
CA ILE A 60 -9.31 2.51 -10.77
C ILE A 60 -9.33 1.13 -11.44
N GLY A 61 -10.38 0.36 -11.14
CA GLY A 61 -10.71 -0.91 -11.80
C GLY A 61 -10.99 -0.73 -13.29
N TRP A 62 -10.84 -1.80 -14.06
CA TRP A 62 -11.06 -1.76 -15.51
C TRP A 62 -12.52 -1.45 -15.88
N GLU A 63 -13.45 -1.77 -14.99
CA GLU A 63 -14.88 -1.47 -15.03
C GLU A 63 -15.23 -0.08 -14.48
N GLY A 64 -14.24 0.64 -13.94
CA GLY A 64 -14.38 1.97 -13.37
C GLY A 64 -14.63 2.01 -11.87
N THR A 65 -14.61 0.87 -11.16
CA THR A 65 -14.68 0.84 -9.68
C THR A 65 -13.50 1.58 -9.06
N ILE A 66 -13.73 2.33 -8.00
CA ILE A 66 -12.74 3.15 -7.32
C ILE A 66 -12.28 2.45 -6.04
N TYR A 67 -10.97 2.44 -5.84
CA TYR A 67 -10.28 1.91 -4.66
C TYR A 67 -9.32 2.96 -4.12
N ASP A 68 -9.12 3.01 -2.81
CA ASP A 68 -8.18 3.97 -2.20
C ASP A 68 -6.70 3.65 -2.50
N CYS A 69 -6.38 2.41 -2.89
CA CYS A 69 -5.06 2.00 -3.37
C CYS A 69 -5.14 0.74 -4.24
N ASP A 70 -4.02 0.38 -4.85
CA ASP A 70 -3.84 -0.84 -5.64
C ASP A 70 -4.01 -2.12 -4.79
N PHE A 71 -3.55 -2.14 -3.54
CA PHE A 71 -3.78 -3.28 -2.64
C PHE A 71 -5.27 -3.46 -2.31
N ASN A 72 -5.99 -2.37 -2.08
CA ASN A 72 -7.45 -2.40 -1.92
C ASN A 72 -8.12 -2.95 -3.18
N GLN A 73 -7.65 -2.56 -4.38
CA GLN A 73 -8.13 -3.15 -5.63
C GLN A 73 -7.86 -4.65 -5.71
N MET A 74 -6.65 -5.10 -5.39
CA MET A 74 -6.31 -6.53 -5.40
C MET A 74 -7.10 -7.35 -4.38
N LEU A 75 -7.54 -6.72 -3.29
CA LEU A 75 -8.38 -7.33 -2.26
C LEU A 75 -9.88 -7.12 -2.47
N GLU A 76 -10.27 -6.46 -3.57
CA GLU A 76 -11.68 -6.13 -3.85
C GLU A 76 -12.34 -5.33 -2.70
N LEU A 77 -11.57 -4.44 -2.07
CA LEU A 77 -11.99 -3.57 -0.97
C LEU A 77 -12.31 -2.15 -1.50
N PRO A 78 -13.54 -1.88 -1.99
CA PRO A 78 -13.86 -0.60 -2.60
C PRO A 78 -13.83 0.55 -1.60
N VAL A 79 -13.78 1.78 -2.11
CA VAL A 79 -13.92 2.99 -1.28
C VAL A 79 -15.15 2.89 -0.36
N PRO A 80 -15.07 3.37 0.90
CA PRO A 80 -16.15 3.25 1.88
C PRO A 80 -17.22 4.35 1.66
N ARG A 81 -17.75 4.42 0.44
CA ARG A 81 -18.62 5.50 -0.05
C ARG A 81 -19.77 4.99 -0.91
N ARG A 82 -20.73 5.88 -1.16
CA ARG A 82 -21.87 5.62 -2.06
C ARG A 82 -21.45 5.63 -3.53
N GLN A 83 -20.66 6.62 -3.94
CA GLN A 83 -20.06 6.67 -5.27
C GLN A 83 -18.92 5.65 -5.29
N ARG A 84 -19.12 4.55 -6.01
CA ARG A 84 -18.14 3.46 -6.08
C ARG A 84 -17.47 3.36 -7.44
N THR A 85 -18.02 4.00 -8.46
CA THR A 85 -17.43 4.04 -9.78
C THR A 85 -17.14 5.47 -10.22
N ILE A 86 -16.21 5.63 -11.16
CA ILE A 86 -15.92 6.95 -11.77
C ILE A 86 -17.15 7.58 -12.44
N TRP A 87 -18.11 6.75 -12.86
CA TRP A 87 -19.36 7.16 -13.49
C TRP A 87 -20.34 7.79 -12.50
N ASP A 88 -20.19 7.50 -11.20
CA ASP A 88 -21.02 8.05 -10.13
C ASP A 88 -20.50 9.41 -9.61
N ILE A 89 -19.28 9.80 -10.00
CA ILE A 89 -18.64 11.03 -9.53
C ILE A 89 -19.17 12.22 -10.32
N GLN A 90 -19.81 13.15 -9.63
CA GLN A 90 -20.24 14.44 -10.18
C GLN A 90 -19.22 15.56 -9.95
N SER A 91 -18.37 15.43 -8.92
CA SER A 91 -17.34 16.41 -8.56
C SER A 91 -16.19 15.72 -7.83
N LEU A 92 -14.96 15.95 -8.30
CA LEU A 92 -13.75 15.49 -7.63
C LEU A 92 -13.49 16.22 -6.30
N GLU A 93 -13.98 17.46 -6.15
CA GLU A 93 -13.83 18.20 -4.89
C GLU A 93 -14.62 17.52 -3.76
N THR A 94 -15.83 17.08 -4.05
CA THR A 94 -16.68 16.36 -3.09
C THR A 94 -16.16 14.94 -2.87
N PHE A 95 -15.67 14.27 -3.92
CA PHE A 95 -15.12 12.92 -3.81
C PHE A 95 -13.77 12.87 -3.09
N GLY A 96 -12.91 13.87 -3.25
CA GLY A 96 -11.57 13.90 -2.66
C GLY A 96 -11.54 14.03 -1.13
N ARG A 97 -12.69 14.24 -0.49
CA ARG A 97 -12.79 14.40 0.98
C ARG A 97 -13.58 13.25 1.58
N GLY A 98 -12.97 12.50 2.50
CA GLY A 98 -13.65 11.43 3.24
C GLY A 98 -12.73 10.26 3.62
N PRO A 99 -13.29 9.20 4.23
CA PRO A 99 -12.49 8.11 4.77
C PRO A 99 -11.86 7.26 3.67
N ILE A 100 -10.70 6.68 4.02
CA ILE A 100 -9.97 5.67 3.25
C ILE A 100 -10.35 4.30 3.83
N ALA A 101 -10.65 3.31 2.98
CA ALA A 101 -10.84 1.94 3.43
C ALA A 101 -9.50 1.34 3.91
N THR A 102 -9.48 0.85 5.15
CA THR A 102 -8.31 0.23 5.77
C THR A 102 -8.57 -1.23 6.10
N ALA A 103 -7.53 -2.06 6.03
CA ALA A 103 -7.53 -3.46 6.46
C ALA A 103 -6.12 -3.85 6.94
N ASP A 104 -5.94 -5.11 7.34
CA ASP A 104 -4.68 -5.60 7.95
C ASP A 104 -3.42 -5.32 7.11
N HIS A 105 -3.52 -5.37 5.78
CA HIS A 105 -2.39 -5.07 4.89
C HIS A 105 -1.88 -3.62 5.02
N CYS A 106 -2.70 -2.68 5.52
CA CYS A 106 -2.31 -1.29 5.71
C CYS A 106 -1.16 -1.15 6.71
N PHE A 107 -1.01 -2.07 7.67
CA PHE A 107 0.17 -2.10 8.53
C PHE A 107 1.46 -2.29 7.74
N GLY A 108 1.44 -2.98 6.60
CA GLY A 108 2.59 -3.07 5.71
C GLY A 108 2.99 -1.72 5.11
N CYS A 109 2.02 -0.83 4.87
CA CYS A 109 2.28 0.53 4.34
C CYS A 109 2.85 1.47 5.40
N THR A 110 2.51 1.24 6.67
CA THR A 110 2.84 2.13 7.79
C THR A 110 3.92 1.60 8.75
N ALA A 111 4.38 0.36 8.55
CA ALA A 111 5.42 -0.24 9.36
C ALA A 111 6.81 0.32 9.01
N GLY A 112 7.67 0.51 10.01
CA GLY A 112 9.05 0.96 9.83
C GLY A 112 9.13 2.37 9.26
N ALA A 113 9.86 2.57 8.14
CA ALA A 113 9.85 3.85 7.43
C ALA A 113 8.72 3.97 6.38
N GLY A 114 7.82 2.99 6.34
CA GLY A 114 6.71 2.92 5.40
C GLY A 114 7.09 2.22 4.09
N SER A 115 6.07 1.73 3.38
CA SER A 115 6.23 1.02 2.10
C SER A 115 5.96 1.93 0.90
N SER A 116 6.56 3.12 0.92
CA SER A 116 6.50 4.04 -0.21
C SER A 116 7.72 3.87 -1.11
N CYS A 117 7.57 4.17 -2.41
CA CYS A 117 8.69 4.24 -3.35
C CYS A 117 9.74 5.32 -2.97
N GLY A 118 9.56 6.05 -1.86
CA GLY A 118 10.51 7.02 -1.32
C GLY A 118 11.67 6.43 -0.53
N GLY A 119 11.60 5.15 -0.11
CA GLY A 119 12.71 4.48 0.56
C GLY A 119 12.90 4.82 2.05
N GLN A 120 13.93 4.22 2.64
CA GLN A 120 14.18 4.20 4.09
C GLN A 120 15.49 4.92 4.49
N LEU A 121 16.12 5.66 3.59
CA LEU A 121 17.38 6.35 3.88
C LEU A 121 17.37 7.74 3.22
N GLU A 122 17.13 8.78 4.03
CA GLU A 122 17.74 10.10 3.82
C GLU A 122 18.93 10.24 4.78
#